data_AF-A0A1Q7GIB3-F1
#
_entry.id   AF-A0A1Q7GIB3-F1
#
_cell.length_a   1.000
_cell.length_b   1.000
_cell.length_c   1.000
_cell.angle_alpha   90.00
_cell.angle_beta   90.00
_cell.angle_gamma   90.00
#
_symmetry.space_group_name_H-M   'P 1'
#
loop_
_entity.id
_entity.type
_entity.pdbx_description
1 polymer ?
#
loop_
_entity_poly.entity_id
_entity_poly.type
_entity_poly.pdbx_seq_one_letter_code
_entity_poly.pdbx_strand_id
1 'polypeptide(L)'
;MIIAEQEGRPYVYLHEKLRKEDLAKEIAERDHIEQGLICVLSVLEPCRTFSFRSEKGKPFVASARRKCLFLYFYFIHRDFGMMHVRLQTWFPLQIQVYANGHEWLARKLKKNAIRYTKPENAFLWIQDLASSETVCKSVQSADTR
;
A
#
# COMPACT_ATOMS: atom_id res chain seq x y z
N MET A 1 -11.63 6.61 10.50
CA MET A 1 -11.57 7.67 11.54
C MET A 1 -11.17 7.07 12.87
N ILE A 2 -11.95 6.14 13.43
CA ILE A 2 -11.67 5.49 14.73
C ILE A 2 -10.26 4.89 14.83
N ILE A 3 -9.80 4.14 13.82
CA ILE A 3 -8.46 3.51 13.84
C ILE A 3 -7.32 4.55 13.88
N ALA A 4 -7.44 5.64 13.13
CA ALA A 4 -6.41 6.68 13.12
C ALA A 4 -6.37 7.40 14.49
N GLU A 5 -7.54 7.69 15.05
CA GLU A 5 -7.67 8.30 16.38
C GLU A 5 -7.17 7.39 17.51
N GLN A 6 -7.46 6.10 17.45
CA GLN A 6 -6.96 5.09 18.40
C GLN A 6 -5.43 4.98 18.39
N GLU A 7 -4.81 5.09 17.21
CA GLU A 7 -3.36 5.03 17.04
C GLU A 7 -2.69 6.40 17.19
N GLY A 8 -3.44 7.47 17.49
CA GLY A 8 -2.92 8.84 17.58
C GLY A 8 -2.33 9.35 16.27
N ARG A 9 -2.83 8.87 15.13
CA ARG A 9 -2.32 9.18 13.79
C ARG A 9 -3.24 10.13 13.01
N PRO A 10 -2.68 10.99 12.15
CA PRO A 10 -3.46 11.96 11.41
C PRO A 10 -4.37 11.28 10.37
N TYR A 11 -5.62 11.76 10.32
CA TYR A 11 -6.54 11.54 9.21
C TYR A 11 -6.60 12.83 8.38
N VAL A 12 -6.15 12.78 7.13
CA VAL A 12 -6.02 13.98 6.28
C VAL A 12 -6.83 13.81 5.00
N TYR A 13 -7.75 14.73 4.74
CA TYR A 13 -8.45 14.80 3.46
C TYR A 13 -7.67 15.66 2.45
N LEU A 14 -7.33 15.08 1.31
CA LEU A 14 -6.53 15.68 0.25
C LEU A 14 -7.43 16.30 -0.83
N HIS A 15 -7.36 17.62 -0.97
CA HIS A 15 -8.06 18.38 -2.00
C HIS A 15 -7.28 18.45 -3.33
N GLU A 16 -5.95 18.39 -3.25
CA GLU A 16 -5.05 18.59 -4.38
C GLU A 16 -4.27 17.33 -4.74
N LYS A 17 -3.65 17.33 -5.93
CA LYS A 17 -2.76 16.24 -6.38
C LYS A 17 -1.41 16.33 -5.67
N LEU A 18 -1.39 16.03 -4.38
CA LEU A 18 -0.16 15.77 -3.64
C LEU A 18 0.24 14.30 -3.83
N ARG A 19 1.56 14.05 -3.85
CA ARG A 19 2.07 12.68 -3.81
C ARG A 19 1.86 12.13 -2.39
N LYS A 20 0.85 11.27 -2.28
CA LYS A 20 0.42 10.64 -1.02
C LYS A 20 1.56 9.97 -0.25
N GLU A 21 2.48 9.35 -0.97
CA GLU A 21 3.65 8.69 -0.39
C GLU A 21 4.64 9.69 0.22
N ASP A 22 4.87 10.83 -0.44
CA ASP A 22 5.80 11.86 0.05
C ASP A 22 5.26 12.47 1.35
N LEU A 23 3.96 12.80 1.40
CA LEU A 23 3.30 13.27 2.63
C LEU A 23 3.39 12.23 3.77
N ALA A 24 3.21 10.95 3.45
CA ALA A 24 3.35 9.89 4.46
C ALA A 24 4.80 9.75 4.94
N LYS A 25 5.81 9.93 4.08
CA LYS A 25 7.23 9.95 4.49
C LYS A 25 7.53 11.12 5.41
N GLU A 26 7.07 12.32 5.05
CA GLU A 26 7.23 13.53 5.89
C GLU A 26 6.64 13.33 7.29
N ILE A 27 5.43 12.74 7.39
CA ILE A 27 4.80 12.44 8.69
C ILE A 27 5.61 11.40 9.47
N ALA A 28 6.08 10.34 8.79
CA ALA A 28 6.88 9.29 9.43
C ALA A 28 8.21 9.84 9.97
N GLU A 29 8.88 10.72 9.22
CA GLU A 29 10.12 11.37 9.63
C GLU A 29 9.89 12.34 10.79
N ARG A 30 8.88 13.22 10.68
CA ARG A 30 8.53 14.21 11.71
C ARG A 30 8.17 13.55 13.05
N ASP A 31 7.41 12.45 13.00
CA ASP A 31 6.89 11.79 14.19
C ASP A 31 7.77 10.59 14.61
N HIS A 32 8.96 10.43 14.00
CA HIS A 32 9.92 9.35 14.25
C HIS A 32 9.28 7.94 14.29
N ILE A 33 8.41 7.66 13.32
CA ILE A 33 7.68 6.40 13.23
C ILE A 33 8.57 5.33 12.60
N GLU A 34 8.95 4.33 13.39
CA GLU A 34 9.75 3.20 12.89
C GLU A 34 8.90 1.96 12.53
N GLN A 35 7.69 1.87 13.10
CA GLN A 35 6.76 0.77 12.87
C GLN A 35 5.32 1.20 13.15
N GLY A 36 4.35 0.62 12.43
CA GLY A 36 2.92 0.82 12.65
C GLY A 36 2.28 1.82 11.69
N LEU A 37 1.04 2.23 11.99
CA LEU A 37 0.30 3.19 11.18
C LEU A 37 1.02 4.55 11.18
N ILE A 38 1.20 5.13 10.00
CA ILE A 38 1.71 6.49 9.82
C ILE A 38 0.54 7.47 9.80
N CYS A 39 -0.37 7.29 8.84
CA CYS A 39 -1.48 8.19 8.61
C CYS A 39 -2.57 7.53 7.76
N VAL A 40 -3.77 8.11 7.79
CA VAL A 40 -4.85 7.77 6.88
C VAL A 40 -5.15 8.96 5.98
N LEU A 41 -4.92 8.82 4.69
CA LEU A 41 -5.21 9.86 3.71
C LEU A 41 -6.54 9.56 3.03
N SER A 42 -7.35 10.58 2.83
CA SER A 42 -8.63 10.47 2.16
C SER A 42 -8.66 11.35 0.92
N VAL A 43 -9.10 10.81 -0.21
CA VAL A 43 -9.08 11.53 -1.49
C VAL A 43 -10.26 11.14 -2.36
N LEU A 44 -10.78 12.08 -3.15
CA LEU A 44 -11.75 11.78 -4.20
C LEU A 44 -11.03 11.32 -5.47
N GLU A 45 -11.25 10.07 -5.87
CA GLU A 45 -10.70 9.52 -7.12
C GLU A 45 -11.81 8.86 -7.97
N PRO A 46 -11.63 8.79 -9.30
CA PRO A 46 -12.47 7.98 -10.15
C PRO A 46 -12.40 6.50 -9.75
N CYS A 47 -13.54 5.86 -9.58
CA CYS A 47 -13.68 4.44 -9.32
C CYS A 47 -14.69 3.78 -10.25
N ARG A 48 -14.55 2.46 -10.38
CA ARG A 48 -15.55 1.62 -11.04
C ARG A 48 -16.52 1.13 -9.98
N THR A 49 -17.79 1.41 -10.19
CA THR A 49 -18.89 1.03 -9.30
C THR A 49 -20.08 0.58 -10.14
N PHE A 50 -21.21 0.32 -9.52
CA PHE A 50 -22.44 -0.11 -10.18
C PHE A 50 -23.48 1.01 -10.16
N SER A 51 -24.21 1.14 -11.25
CA SER A 51 -25.36 2.04 -11.36
C SER A 51 -26.58 1.24 -11.79
N PHE A 52 -27.72 1.50 -11.17
CA PHE A 52 -29.01 1.06 -11.68
C PHE A 52 -29.34 1.85 -12.94
N ARG A 53 -29.67 1.13 -14.02
CA ARG A 53 -30.15 1.67 -15.28
C ARG A 53 -31.47 1.00 -15.61
N SER A 54 -32.28 1.63 -16.45
CA SER A 54 -33.53 1.05 -16.93
C SER A 54 -33.53 1.08 -18.45
N GLU A 55 -33.83 -0.06 -19.07
CA GLU A 55 -34.03 -0.17 -20.51
C GLU A 55 -35.34 -0.91 -20.76
N LYS A 56 -36.20 -0.33 -21.61
CA LYS A 56 -37.54 -0.86 -21.93
C LYS A 56 -38.39 -1.18 -20.68
N GLY A 57 -38.28 -0.34 -19.65
CA GLY A 57 -39.01 -0.51 -18.38
C GLY A 57 -38.46 -1.60 -17.45
N LYS A 58 -37.34 -2.25 -17.79
CA LYS A 58 -36.70 -3.26 -16.95
C LYS A 58 -35.44 -2.69 -16.28
N PRO A 59 -35.38 -2.64 -14.94
CA PRO A 59 -34.17 -2.20 -14.24
C PRO A 59 -33.08 -3.27 -14.33
N PHE A 60 -31.84 -2.84 -14.55
CA PHE A 60 -30.65 -3.68 -14.52
C PHE A 60 -29.46 -2.93 -13.93
N VAL A 61 -28.47 -3.69 -13.46
CA VAL A 61 -27.23 -3.17 -12.89
C VAL A 61 -26.17 -3.12 -13.97
N ALA A 62 -25.53 -1.96 -14.15
CA ALA A 62 -24.43 -1.78 -15.09
C ALA A 62 -23.20 -1.20 -14.39
N SER A 63 -22.01 -1.57 -14.87
CA SER A 63 -20.77 -0.91 -14.48
C SER A 63 -20.80 0.57 -14.86
N ALA A 64 -20.44 1.44 -13.93
CA ALA A 64 -20.32 2.88 -14.12
C ALA A 64 -19.00 3.40 -13.57
N ARG A 65 -18.50 4.48 -14.19
CA ARG A 65 -17.43 5.30 -13.62
C ARG A 65 -18.04 6.45 -12.82
N ARG A 66 -17.62 6.58 -11.57
CA ARG A 66 -18.04 7.63 -10.63
C ARG A 66 -16.83 8.11 -9.84
N LYS A 67 -16.96 9.25 -9.15
CA LYS A 67 -15.98 9.65 -8.14
C LYS A 67 -16.45 9.10 -6.81
N CYS A 68 -15.55 8.46 -6.07
CA CYS A 68 -15.81 8.03 -4.71
C CYS A 68 -14.61 8.37 -3.83
N LEU A 69 -14.85 8.31 -2.53
CA LEU A 69 -13.80 8.53 -1.55
C LEU A 69 -12.92 7.28 -1.50
N PHE A 70 -11.62 7.46 -1.58
CA PHE A 70 -10.64 6.43 -1.27
C PHE A 70 -9.97 6.74 0.07
N LEU A 71 -9.69 5.69 0.81
CA LEU A 71 -8.91 5.74 2.05
C LEU A 71 -7.58 5.05 1.79
N TYR A 72 -6.48 5.73 2.07
CA TYR A 72 -5.13 5.23 1.98
C TYR A 72 -4.55 5.12 3.38
N PHE A 73 -4.35 3.90 3.85
CA PHE A 73 -3.70 3.62 5.11
C PHE A 73 -2.21 3.42 4.82
N TYR A 74 -1.36 4.34 5.28
CA TYR A 74 0.08 4.21 5.17
C TYR A 74 0.66 3.70 6.49
N PHE A 75 1.56 2.73 6.41
CA PHE A 75 2.19 2.14 7.59
C PHE A 75 3.59 1.65 7.29
N ILE A 76 4.40 1.51 8.34
CA ILE A 76 5.71 0.87 8.28
C ILE A 76 5.60 -0.52 8.90
N HIS A 77 5.76 -1.53 8.05
CA HIS A 77 5.81 -2.91 8.49
C HIS A 77 7.25 -3.32 8.77
N ARG A 78 7.45 -4.11 9.83
CA ARG A 78 8.78 -4.58 10.26
C ARG A 78 9.56 -5.25 9.12
N ASP A 79 8.88 -6.11 8.36
CA ASP A 79 9.50 -6.93 7.33
C ASP A 79 9.43 -6.33 5.92
N PHE A 80 8.40 -5.52 5.59
CA PHE A 80 8.19 -4.98 4.24
C PHE A 80 8.57 -3.50 4.11
N GLY A 81 8.89 -2.84 5.23
CA GLY A 81 9.08 -1.40 5.27
C GLY A 81 7.78 -0.66 5.01
N MET A 82 7.88 0.47 4.32
CA MET A 82 6.72 1.31 4.00
C MET A 82 5.78 0.59 3.05
N MET A 83 4.50 0.55 3.42
CA MET A 83 3.44 -0.06 2.64
C MET A 83 2.13 0.70 2.81
N HIS A 84 1.18 0.45 1.92
CA HIS A 84 -0.13 1.08 2.03
C HIS A 84 -1.29 0.19 1.59
N VAL A 85 -2.45 0.43 2.19
CA VAL A 85 -3.72 -0.16 1.78
C VAL A 85 -4.60 0.93 1.21
N ARG A 86 -5.05 0.74 -0.02
CA ARG A 86 -6.02 1.59 -0.70
C ARG A 86 -7.39 0.92 -0.64
N LEU A 87 -8.35 1.60 -0.01
CA LEU A 87 -9.71 1.13 0.18
C LEU A 87 -10.69 2.05 -0.55
N GLN A 88 -11.48 1.47 -1.44
CA GLN A 88 -12.63 2.15 -2.06
C GLN A 88 -13.81 2.16 -1.07
N THR A 89 -14.43 3.32 -0.82
CA THR A 89 -15.58 3.39 0.11
C THR A 89 -16.92 3.02 -0.52
N TRP A 90 -16.99 2.97 -1.85
CA TRP A 90 -18.21 2.58 -2.57
C TRP A 90 -18.12 1.12 -3.02
N PHE A 91 -19.27 0.43 -3.04
CA PHE A 91 -19.37 -0.95 -3.54
C PHE A 91 -18.74 -1.06 -4.95
N PRO A 92 -17.86 -2.05 -5.22
CA PRO A 92 -17.65 -3.31 -4.48
C PRO A 92 -16.65 -3.28 -3.31
N LEU A 93 -16.32 -2.10 -2.77
CA LEU A 93 -15.39 -1.95 -1.63
C LEU A 93 -14.01 -2.54 -1.93
N GLN A 94 -13.50 -2.28 -3.13
CA GLN A 94 -12.22 -2.82 -3.57
C GLN A 94 -11.10 -2.40 -2.61
N ILE A 95 -10.34 -3.40 -2.15
CA ILE A 95 -9.13 -3.23 -1.34
C ILE A 95 -7.93 -3.58 -2.20
N GLN A 96 -6.92 -2.71 -2.20
CA GLN A 96 -5.63 -2.95 -2.83
C GLN A 96 -4.54 -2.81 -1.77
N VAL A 97 -3.73 -3.85 -1.60
CA VAL A 97 -2.62 -3.85 -0.67
C VAL A 97 -1.32 -3.72 -1.47
N TYR A 98 -0.57 -2.68 -1.19
CA TYR A 98 0.74 -2.44 -1.80
C TYR A 98 1.82 -2.73 -0.77
N ALA A 99 2.56 -3.81 -0.98
CA ALA A 99 3.73 -4.20 -0.19
C ALA A 99 5.00 -4.12 -1.06
N ASN A 100 6.11 -3.61 -0.50
CA ASN A 100 7.38 -3.52 -1.22
C ASN A 100 8.20 -4.81 -1.05
N GLY A 101 8.13 -5.71 -2.03
CA GLY A 101 8.89 -6.97 -2.03
C GLY A 101 10.41 -6.77 -2.11
N HIS A 102 10.89 -5.69 -2.72
CA HIS A 102 12.33 -5.42 -2.81
C HIS A 102 12.89 -4.95 -1.48
N GLU A 103 12.13 -4.15 -0.72
CA GLU A 103 12.50 -3.75 0.63
C GLU A 103 12.52 -4.96 1.58
N TRP A 104 11.55 -5.87 1.42
CA TRP A 104 11.56 -7.15 2.12
C TRP A 104 12.82 -7.98 1.83
N LEU A 105 13.18 -8.12 0.55
CA LEU A 105 14.39 -8.85 0.16
C LEU A 105 15.64 -8.19 0.73
N ALA A 106 15.76 -6.87 0.64
CA ALA A 106 16.88 -6.10 1.17
C ALA A 106 17.06 -6.34 2.68
N ARG A 107 15.96 -6.31 3.45
CA ARG A 107 15.97 -6.59 4.89
C ARG A 107 16.39 -8.03 5.20
N LYS A 108 15.96 -9.01 4.40
CA LYS A 108 16.41 -10.40 4.56
C LYS A 108 17.88 -10.59 4.20
N LEU A 109 18.37 -9.98 3.13
CA LEU A 109 19.79 -10.04 2.77
C LEU A 109 20.66 -9.44 3.87
N LYS A 110 20.25 -8.28 4.41
CA LYS A 110 20.92 -7.64 5.56
C LYS A 110 20.94 -8.56 6.79
N LYS A 111 19.84 -9.24 7.11
CA LYS A 111 19.76 -10.19 8.23
C LYS A 111 20.69 -11.41 8.04
N ASN A 112 20.91 -11.85 6.80
CA ASN A 112 21.82 -12.94 6.46
C ASN A 112 23.27 -12.47 6.22
N ALA A 113 23.58 -11.20 6.52
CA ALA A 113 24.88 -10.58 6.29
C ALA A 113 25.38 -10.65 4.83
N ILE A 114 24.47 -10.73 3.86
CA ILE A 114 24.78 -10.73 2.43
C ILE A 114 24.87 -9.29 1.95
N ARG A 115 26.02 -8.89 1.39
CA ARG A 115 26.22 -7.53 0.87
C ARG A 115 25.45 -7.36 -0.44
N TYR A 116 24.84 -6.19 -0.61
CA TYR A 116 24.12 -5.82 -1.82
C TYR A 116 24.24 -4.31 -2.09
N THR A 117 24.06 -3.92 -3.34
CA THR A 117 23.95 -2.52 -3.78
C THR A 117 22.56 -2.32 -4.38
N LYS A 118 21.75 -1.47 -3.74
CA LYS A 118 20.38 -1.14 -4.17
C LYS A 118 20.17 0.37 -4.22
N PRO A 119 20.41 1.04 -5.36
CA PRO A 119 19.88 2.38 -5.58
C PRO A 119 18.36 2.32 -5.65
N GLU A 120 17.69 3.10 -4.81
CA GLU A 120 16.23 3.21 -4.74
C GLU A 120 15.53 1.84 -4.65
N ASN A 121 14.85 1.42 -5.72
CA ASN A 121 14.09 0.19 -5.80
C ASN A 121 14.73 -0.85 -6.74
N ALA A 122 15.98 -0.69 -7.18
CA ALA A 122 16.65 -1.62 -8.09
C ALA A 122 17.90 -2.24 -7.43
N PHE A 123 18.04 -3.56 -7.46
CA PHE A 123 19.27 -4.24 -7.05
C PHE A 123 20.25 -4.25 -8.22
N LEU A 124 21.40 -3.60 -8.07
CA LEU A 124 22.47 -3.60 -9.07
C LEU A 124 23.48 -4.73 -8.86
N TRP A 125 23.70 -5.12 -7.61
CA TRP A 125 24.65 -6.15 -7.26
C TRP A 125 24.26 -6.84 -5.96
N ILE A 126 24.46 -8.16 -5.92
CA ILE A 126 24.27 -9.00 -4.74
C ILE A 126 25.47 -9.94 -4.66
N GLN A 127 26.09 -10.03 -3.49
CA GLN A 127 27.31 -10.83 -3.28
C GLN A 127 27.12 -12.31 -3.60
N ASP A 128 25.99 -12.87 -3.18
CA ASP A 128 25.65 -14.28 -3.42
C ASP A 128 24.23 -14.36 -3.99
N LEU A 129 24.16 -14.52 -5.31
CA LEU A 129 22.89 -14.63 -6.03
C LEU A 129 22.13 -15.91 -5.65
N ALA A 130 22.83 -17.02 -5.43
CA ALA A 130 22.21 -18.32 -5.12
C ALA A 130 21.56 -18.31 -3.73
N SER A 131 22.22 -17.70 -2.75
CA SER A 131 21.62 -17.45 -1.44
C SER A 131 20.43 -16.49 -1.51
N SER A 132 20.50 -15.46 -2.37
CA SER A 132 19.38 -14.54 -2.60
C SER A 132 18.16 -15.23 -3.21
N GLU A 133 18.35 -16.14 -4.16
CA GLU A 133 17.27 -16.92 -4.75
C GLU A 133 16.58 -17.83 -3.73
N THR A 134 17.35 -18.45 -2.83
CA THR A 134 16.81 -19.28 -1.76
C THR A 134 15.94 -18.46 -0.80
N VAL A 135 16.38 -17.25 -0.47
CA VAL A 135 15.59 -16.29 0.33
C VAL A 135 14.31 -15.91 -0.41
N CYS A 136 14.36 -15.57 -1.70
CA CYS A 136 13.16 -15.25 -2.48
C CYS A 136 12.13 -16.40 -2.51
N LYS A 137 12.59 -17.64 -2.66
CA LYS A 137 11.72 -18.84 -2.65
C LYS A 137 10.97 -19.02 -1.32
N SER A 138 11.53 -18.54 -0.21
CA SER A 138 10.86 -18.63 1.12
C SER A 138 9.60 -17.79 1.27
N VAL A 139 9.39 -16.76 0.42
CA VAL A 139 8.14 -15.99 0.37
C VAL A 139 7.10 -16.65 -0.52
N GLN A 140 7.52 -17.26 -1.62
CA GLN A 140 6.61 -17.92 -2.54
C GLN A 140 5.92 -19.12 -1.90
N SER A 141 6.59 -19.83 -0.98
CA SER A 141 6.00 -20.95 -0.23
C SER A 141 4.99 -20.52 0.84
N ALA A 142 4.93 -19.24 1.20
CA ALA A 142 3.90 -18.68 2.08
C ALA A 142 2.63 -18.26 1.32
N ASP A 143 2.69 -18.14 -0.01
CA ASP A 143 1.59 -17.74 -0.90
C ASP A 143 0.73 -18.93 -1.37
N THR A 144 1.17 -20.17 -1.07
CA THR A 144 0.48 -21.43 -1.46
C THR A 144 -0.24 -22.11 -0.28
N ARG A 145 -0.62 -21.38 0.76
CA ARG A 145 -1.42 -21.91 1.88
C ARG A 145 -2.73 -21.17 2.07
#